data_AF-A0A3P7R2N3-F1
#
_entry.id   AF-A0A3P7R2N3-F1
#
_cell.length_a   1.000
_cell.length_b   1.000
_cell.length_c   1.000
_cell.angle_alpha   90.00
_cell.angle_beta   90.00
_cell.angle_gamma   90.00
#
_symmetry.space_group_name_H-M   'P 1'
#
loop_
_entity.id
_entity.type
_entity.pdbx_description
1 polymer ?
#
loop_
_entity_poly.entity_id
_entity_poly.type
_entity_poly.pdbx_seq_one_letter_code
_entity_poly.pdbx_strand_id
1 'polypeptide(L)'
;MQNRRLEEARRYVEQALEYAPEQASILDTYGYICYLQNDFATAADVLYKAYQLNPNVKIGVRYARALYMKGDLQQFHQVLQQLQQNHPNDPELKQLNSLLLAPQTQTS
;
A
#
# COMPACT_ATOMS: atom_id res chain seq x y z
N MET A 1 -7.60 15.04 -16.31
CA MET A 1 -6.31 15.66 -15.93
C MET A 1 -5.54 14.85 -14.89
N GLN A 2 -6.16 14.41 -13.79
CA GLN A 2 -5.46 13.65 -12.73
C GLN A 2 -4.94 12.29 -13.19
N ASN A 3 -5.73 11.54 -13.98
CA ASN A 3 -5.33 10.23 -14.50
C ASN A 3 -4.04 10.30 -15.34
N ARG A 4 -3.95 11.27 -16.26
CA ARG A 4 -2.74 11.51 -17.08
C ARG A 4 -1.47 11.75 -16.25
N ARG A 5 -1.59 12.47 -15.12
CA ARG A 5 -0.43 12.70 -14.23
C ARG A 5 0.00 11.42 -13.50
N LEU A 6 -0.95 10.55 -13.17
CA LEU A 6 -0.64 9.26 -12.54
C LEU A 6 0.01 8.31 -13.54
N GLU A 7 -0.42 8.30 -14.80
CA GLU A 7 0.23 7.55 -15.87
C GLU A 7 1.68 8.02 -16.10
N GLU A 8 1.92 9.33 -16.18
CA GLU A 8 3.26 9.89 -16.29
C GLU A 8 4.13 9.54 -15.06
N ALA A 9 3.57 9.65 -13.85
CA ALA A 9 4.26 9.25 -12.62
C ALA A 9 4.62 7.77 -12.61
N ARG A 10 3.73 6.90 -13.09
CA ARG A 10 3.97 5.46 -13.20
C ARG A 10 5.15 5.17 -14.13
N ARG A 11 5.21 5.85 -15.28
CA ARG A 11 6.35 5.70 -16.22
C ARG A 11 7.67 6.13 -15.58
N TYR A 12 7.70 7.26 -14.87
CA TYR A 12 8.94 7.72 -14.23
C TYR A 12 9.43 6.77 -13.14
N VAL A 13 8.53 6.21 -12.34
CA VAL A 13 8.93 5.27 -11.29
C VAL A 13 9.33 3.90 -11.87
N GLU A 14 8.67 3.45 -12.95
CA GLU A 14 9.08 2.24 -13.69
C GLU A 14 10.51 2.40 -14.24
N GLN A 15 10.85 3.57 -14.81
CA GLN A 15 12.23 3.86 -15.22
C GLN A 15 13.21 3.88 -14.02
N ALA A 16 12.81 4.45 -12.88
CA ALA A 16 13.65 4.44 -11.69
C ALA A 16 13.93 3.01 -11.18
N LEU A 17 12.96 2.10 -11.31
CA LEU A 17 13.11 0.69 -10.95
C LEU A 17 14.08 -0.05 -11.88
N GLU A 18 14.27 0.38 -13.12
CA GLU A 18 15.31 -0.21 -14.01
C GLU A 18 16.72 0.00 -13.44
N TYR A 19 16.96 1.12 -12.74
CA TYR A 19 18.26 1.44 -12.15
C TYR A 19 18.41 0.93 -10.71
N ALA A 20 17.29 0.82 -9.97
CA ALA A 20 17.31 0.45 -8.55
C ALA A 20 16.08 -0.41 -8.18
N PRO A 21 16.02 -1.67 -8.66
CA PRO A 21 14.83 -2.52 -8.55
C PRO A 21 14.49 -2.95 -7.11
N GLU A 22 15.48 -2.95 -6.22
CA GLU A 22 15.34 -3.39 -4.82
C GLU A 22 15.42 -2.23 -3.82
N GLN A 23 15.28 -0.98 -4.28
CA GLN A 23 15.17 0.14 -3.37
C GLN A 23 13.75 0.24 -2.80
N ALA A 24 13.62 0.01 -1.49
CA ALA A 24 12.32 0.06 -0.81
C ALA A 24 11.57 1.38 -1.00
N SER A 25 12.26 2.52 -1.08
CA SER A 25 11.66 3.84 -1.29
C SER A 25 11.02 4.00 -2.68
N ILE A 26 11.64 3.44 -3.71
CA ILE A 26 11.13 3.47 -5.10
C ILE A 26 9.96 2.50 -5.22
N LEU A 27 10.08 1.30 -4.64
CA LEU A 27 8.98 0.33 -4.58
C LEU A 27 7.77 0.91 -3.80
N ASP A 28 7.97 1.56 -2.65
CA ASP A 28 6.89 2.23 -1.91
C ASP A 28 6.20 3.30 -2.78
N THR A 29 6.97 4.10 -3.49
CA THR A 29 6.43 5.12 -4.42
C THR A 29 5.63 4.46 -5.55
N TYR A 30 6.15 3.40 -6.17
CA TYR A 30 5.47 2.69 -7.25
C TYR A 30 4.16 2.05 -6.78
N GLY A 31 4.20 1.37 -5.64
CA GLY A 31 3.03 0.74 -5.06
C GLY A 31 1.95 1.76 -4.67
N TYR A 32 2.35 2.92 -4.15
CA TYR A 32 1.41 3.99 -3.85
C TYR A 32 0.81 4.63 -5.10
N ILE A 33 1.57 4.79 -6.19
CA ILE A 33 1.02 5.24 -7.48
C ILE A 33 -0.01 4.24 -8.00
N CYS A 34 0.28 2.93 -7.97
CA CYS A 34 -0.67 1.89 -8.38
C CYS A 34 -1.96 1.94 -7.54
N TYR A 35 -1.84 2.16 -6.23
CA TYR A 35 -2.98 2.35 -5.35
C TYR A 35 -3.85 3.54 -5.79
N LEU A 36 -3.24 4.68 -6.12
CA LEU A 36 -3.95 5.88 -6.60
C LEU A 36 -4.62 5.68 -7.96
N GLN A 37 -4.14 4.70 -8.75
CA GLN A 37 -4.73 4.30 -10.02
C GLN A 37 -5.82 3.21 -9.86
N ASN A 38 -6.16 2.82 -8.64
CA ASN A 38 -7.04 1.69 -8.31
C ASN A 38 -6.53 0.32 -8.78
N ASP A 39 -5.24 0.22 -9.14
CA ASP A 39 -4.56 -1.05 -9.41
C ASP A 39 -4.10 -1.65 -8.08
N PHE A 40 -5.07 -2.08 -7.28
CA PHE A 40 -4.84 -2.57 -5.91
C PHE A 40 -4.08 -3.90 -5.88
N ALA A 41 -4.18 -4.69 -6.94
CA ALA A 41 -3.42 -5.93 -7.09
C ALA A 41 -1.91 -5.64 -7.17
N THR A 42 -1.49 -4.81 -8.13
CA THR A 42 -0.09 -4.42 -8.27
C THR A 42 0.39 -3.63 -7.05
N ALA A 43 -0.46 -2.74 -6.50
CA ALA A 43 -0.12 -1.99 -5.29
C ALA A 43 0.22 -2.92 -4.12
N ALA A 44 -0.60 -3.93 -3.85
CA ALA A 44 -0.36 -4.87 -2.76
C ALA A 44 0.96 -5.64 -2.95
N ASP A 45 1.22 -6.15 -4.15
CA ASP A 45 2.41 -6.96 -4.42
C ASP A 45 3.70 -6.13 -4.33
N VAL A 46 3.67 -4.90 -4.82
CA VAL A 46 4.81 -3.98 -4.79
C VAL A 46 5.06 -3.46 -3.38
N LEU A 47 4.01 -3.06 -2.65
CA LEU A 47 4.13 -2.58 -1.28
C LEU A 47 4.56 -3.70 -0.33
N TYR A 48 4.16 -4.94 -0.60
CA TYR A 48 4.69 -6.11 0.11
C TYR A 48 6.22 -6.20 -0.04
N LYS A 49 6.74 -6.13 -1.28
CA LYS A 49 8.19 -6.13 -1.53
C LYS A 49 8.90 -4.97 -0.82
N ALA A 50 8.34 -3.76 -0.93
CA ALA A 50 8.88 -2.59 -0.24
C ALA A 50 8.94 -2.80 1.28
N TYR A 51 7.89 -3.40 1.86
CA TYR A 51 7.80 -3.68 3.29
C TYR A 51 8.78 -4.77 3.74
N GLN A 52 9.00 -5.81 2.92
CA GLN A 52 10.01 -6.84 3.21
C GLN A 52 11.43 -6.25 3.24
N LEU A 53 11.74 -5.31 2.34
CA LEU A 53 13.04 -4.67 2.26
C LEU A 53 13.27 -3.63 3.35
N ASN A 54 12.22 -2.89 3.74
CA ASN A 54 12.26 -1.91 4.82
C ASN A 54 10.96 -1.96 5.63
N PRO A 55 10.91 -2.79 6.69
CA PRO A 55 9.73 -2.90 7.54
C PRO A 55 9.57 -1.63 8.39
N ASN A 56 8.78 -0.68 7.91
CA ASN A 56 8.38 0.50 8.66
C ASN A 56 6.88 0.75 8.58
N VAL A 57 6.38 1.52 9.53
CA VAL A 57 4.94 1.76 9.71
C VAL A 57 4.27 2.37 8.47
N LYS A 58 4.93 3.31 7.78
CA LYS A 58 4.35 4.00 6.61
C LYS A 58 4.10 3.05 5.45
N ILE A 59 5.10 2.23 5.12
CA ILE A 59 4.98 1.25 4.04
C ILE A 59 3.96 0.18 4.44
N GLY A 60 4.00 -0.29 5.68
CA GLY A 60 3.04 -1.27 6.20
C GLY A 60 1.60 -0.76 6.15
N VAL A 61 1.35 0.51 6.49
CA VAL A 61 0.02 1.13 6.42
C VAL A 61 -0.48 1.20 4.98
N ARG A 62 0.37 1.59 4.03
CA ARG A 62 0.00 1.59 2.60
C ARG A 62 -0.28 0.18 2.10
N TYR A 63 0.54 -0.79 2.48
CA TYR A 63 0.34 -2.19 2.13
C TYR A 63 -1.00 -2.72 2.65
N ALA A 64 -1.29 -2.51 3.93
CA ALA A 64 -2.57 -2.88 4.54
C ALA A 64 -3.76 -2.23 3.80
N ARG A 65 -3.66 -0.95 3.45
CA ARG A 65 -4.71 -0.27 2.67
C ARG A 65 -4.90 -0.89 1.28
N ALA A 66 -3.82 -1.23 0.59
CA ALA A 66 -3.90 -1.89 -0.71
C ALA A 66 -4.59 -3.26 -0.60
N LEU A 67 -4.28 -4.05 0.43
CA LEU A 67 -4.95 -5.32 0.70
C LEU A 67 -6.44 -5.15 0.97
N TYR A 68 -6.81 -4.17 1.80
CA TYR A 68 -8.20 -3.87 2.08
C TYR A 68 -8.97 -3.51 0.81
N MET A 69 -8.41 -2.62 -0.03
CA MET A 69 -9.04 -2.21 -1.29
C MET A 69 -9.09 -3.33 -2.34
N LYS A 70 -8.11 -4.25 -2.32
CA LYS A 70 -8.10 -5.47 -3.13
C LYS A 70 -9.17 -6.48 -2.68
N GLY A 71 -9.70 -6.35 -1.45
CA GLY A 71 -10.63 -7.29 -0.84
C GLY A 71 -9.95 -8.45 -0.10
N ASP A 72 -8.62 -8.44 0.04
CA ASP A 72 -7.87 -9.45 0.79
C ASP A 72 -7.88 -9.11 2.29
N LEU A 73 -9.04 -9.31 2.90
CA LEU A 73 -9.27 -8.99 4.31
C LEU A 73 -8.46 -9.90 5.24
N GLN A 74 -8.22 -11.15 4.86
CA GLN A 74 -7.42 -12.06 5.69
C GLN A 74 -6.00 -11.54 5.85
N GLN A 75 -5.33 -11.19 4.75
CA GLN A 75 -3.98 -10.66 4.82
C GLN A 75 -3.96 -9.25 5.46
N PHE A 76 -4.97 -8.42 5.19
CA PHE A 76 -5.13 -7.12 5.85
C PHE A 76 -5.13 -7.25 7.39
N HIS A 77 -5.93 -8.16 7.95
CA HIS A 77 -5.99 -8.37 9.40
C HIS A 77 -4.65 -8.81 9.99
N GLN A 78 -3.93 -9.70 9.30
CA GLN A 78 -2.61 -10.16 9.72
C GLN A 78 -1.60 -9.01 9.76
N VAL A 79 -1.54 -8.20 8.69
CA VAL A 79 -0.62 -7.06 8.61
C VAL A 79 -0.98 -6.00 9.66
N LEU A 80 -2.27 -5.70 9.85
CA LEU A 80 -2.73 -4.77 10.88
C LEU A 80 -2.30 -5.21 12.28
N GLN A 81 -2.48 -6.48 12.62
CA GLN A 81 -2.06 -7.02 13.91
C GLN A 81 -0.55 -6.89 14.12
N GLN A 82 0.26 -7.21 13.11
CA GLN A 82 1.72 -7.05 13.18
C GLN A 82 2.12 -5.59 13.39
N LEU A 83 1.48 -4.67 12.66
CA LEU A 83 1.75 -3.24 12.80
C LEU A 83 1.38 -2.72 14.20
N GLN A 84 0.25 -3.15 14.75
CA GLN A 84 -0.16 -2.79 16.11
C GLN A 84 0.78 -3.35 17.18
N GLN A 85 1.31 -4.56 16.99
CA GLN A 85 2.28 -5.14 17.91
C GLN A 85 3.62 -4.39 17.88
N ASN A 86 4.09 -4.01 16.70
CA ASN A 86 5.37 -3.33 16.53
C ASN A 86 5.29 -1.81 16.81
N HIS A 87 4.12 -1.21 16.61
CA HIS A 87 3.89 0.23 16.71
C HIS A 87 2.58 0.57 17.46
N PRO A 88 2.41 0.16 18.73
CA PRO A 88 1.12 0.15 19.44
C PRO A 88 0.44 1.52 19.63
N ASN A 89 1.17 2.62 19.46
CA ASN A 89 0.66 3.99 19.63
C ASN A 89 0.82 4.86 18.38
N ASP A 90 1.14 4.27 17.22
CA ASP A 90 1.37 5.07 16.02
C ASP A 90 0.05 5.63 15.46
N PRO A 91 -0.04 6.95 15.26
CA PRO A 91 -1.26 7.60 14.78
C PRO A 91 -1.70 7.13 13.38
N GLU A 92 -0.78 6.63 12.54
CA GLU A 92 -1.12 6.14 11.21
C GLU A 92 -2.01 4.88 11.27
N LEU A 93 -1.91 4.08 12.34
CA LEU A 93 -2.74 2.88 12.53
C LEU A 93 -4.20 3.18 12.86
N LYS A 94 -4.51 4.39 13.35
CA LYS A 94 -5.90 4.80 13.63
C LYS A 94 -6.76 4.75 12.38
N GLN A 95 -6.18 5.09 11.22
CA GLN A 95 -6.88 5.04 9.94
C GLN A 95 -7.23 3.60 9.55
N LEU A 96 -6.32 2.64 9.77
CA LEU A 96 -6.59 1.23 9.48
C LEU A 96 -7.69 0.66 10.38
N ASN A 97 -7.71 1.04 11.66
CA ASN A 97 -8.76 0.62 12.58
C ASN A 97 -10.15 1.15 12.16
N SER A 98 -10.23 2.36 11.59
CA SER A 98 -11.49 2.87 11.08
C SER A 98 -12.01 2.10 9.85
N LEU A 99 -11.11 1.55 9.02
CA LEU A 99 -11.50 0.72 7.87
C LEU A 99 -12.12 -0.60 8.31
N LEU A 100 -11.69 -1.15 9.45
CA LEU A 100 -12.24 -2.40 10.01
C LEU A 100 -13.70 -2.26 10.45
N LEU A 101 -14.14 -1.03 10.77
CA LEU A 101 -15.49 -0.71 11.23
C LEU A 101 -16.41 -0.25 10.09
N ALA A 102 -15.88 -0.01 8.89
CA ALA A 102 -16.68 0.44 7.76
C ALA A 102 -17.37 -0.77 7.10
N PRO A 103 -18.72 -0.83 7.03
CA PRO A 103 -19.39 -1.86 6.25
C PRO A 103 -19.00 -1.70 4.79
N GLN A 104 -18.58 -2.79 4.16
CA GLN A 104 -18.32 -2.85 2.71
C GLN A 104 -19.62 -2.52 1.99
N THR A 105 -19.78 -1.28 1.54
CA THR A 105 -20.83 -0.99 0.55
C THR A 105 -20.39 -1.68 -0.72
N GLN A 106 -20.82 -2.93 -0.88
CA GLN A 106 -20.82 -3.63 -2.16
C GLN A 106 -21.60 -2.75 -3.13
N THR A 107 -20.89 -2.02 -3.98
CA THR A 107 -21.50 -1.43 -5.17
C THR A 107 -21.79 -2.61 -6.10
N SER A 108 -23.07 -2.96 -6.17
CA SER A 108 -23.69 -3.91 -7.09
C SER A 108 -23.42 -3.60 -8.56
#